data_AF-A0A947Z3L4-F1
#
_entry.id   AF-A0A947Z3L4-F1
#
_cell.length_a   1.000
_cell.length_b   1.000
_cell.length_c   1.000
_cell.angle_alpha   90.00
_cell.angle_beta   90.00
_cell.angle_gamma   90.00
#
_symmetry.space_group_name_H-M   'P 1'
#
loop_
_entity.id
_entity.type
_entity.pdbx_description
1 polymer ?
#
loop_
_entity_poly.entity_id
_entity_poly.type
_entity_poly.pdbx_seq_one_letter_code
_entity_poly.pdbx_strand_id
1 'polypeptide(L)'
;MATNEIVDTQFSADLQADRAVLLNNPKFDHIQSRLRHLSDYTFTQQLGSHMRAVGVQAFLFYSARDPDNGLNAGVFDPSCFTGQEPRGEREWFCQVDQSADEITFYCPATKQSAQFSAGLYRVNGVLPKPA
;
A
#
# COMPACT_ATOMS: atom_id res chain seq x y z
N MET A 1 18.41 13.45 22.47
CA MET A 1 18.38 12.69 21.21
C MET A 1 17.41 13.42 20.30
N ALA A 2 17.85 13.82 19.11
CA ALA A 2 16.96 14.50 18.17
C ALA A 2 16.01 13.46 17.57
N THR A 3 14.75 13.49 17.98
CA THR A 3 13.66 12.85 17.23
C THR A 3 13.51 13.64 15.94
N ASN A 4 13.94 13.08 14.82
CA ASN A 4 13.59 13.64 13.52
C ASN A 4 12.10 13.39 13.31
N GLU A 5 11.29 14.41 13.56
CA GLU A 5 9.87 14.40 13.28
C GLU A 5 9.69 14.59 11.77
N ILE A 6 9.18 13.56 11.10
CA ILE A 6 8.85 13.60 9.68
C ILE A 6 7.35 13.88 9.60
N VAL A 7 6.93 14.82 8.75
CA VAL A 7 5.52 15.10 8.50
C VAL A 7 5.16 14.55 7.14
N ASP A 8 4.14 13.69 7.09
CA ASP A 8 3.58 13.12 5.88
C ASP A 8 2.10 13.50 5.73
N THR A 9 1.57 13.44 4.51
CA THR A 9 0.17 13.74 4.21
C THR A 9 -0.58 12.47 3.81
N GLN A 10 -1.68 12.19 4.52
CA GLN A 10 -2.68 11.22 4.08
C GLN A 10 -3.78 11.95 3.34
N PHE A 11 -4.24 11.39 2.23
CA PHE A 11 -5.41 11.88 1.49
C PHE A 11 -6.18 10.71 0.88
N SER A 12 -7.37 11.03 0.37
CA SER A 12 -8.23 10.11 -0.34
C SER A 12 -8.50 10.60 -1.76
N ALA A 13 -8.61 9.68 -2.71
CA ALA A 13 -9.01 9.99 -4.09
C ALA A 13 -10.15 9.06 -4.50
N ASP A 14 -11.09 9.59 -5.28
CA ASP A 14 -12.15 8.77 -5.87
C ASP A 14 -11.65 8.12 -7.16
N LEU A 15 -11.94 6.82 -7.30
CA LEU A 15 -11.52 6.00 -8.43
C LEU A 15 -12.75 5.39 -9.11
N GLN A 16 -12.83 5.55 -10.43
CA GLN A 16 -13.79 4.88 -11.30
C GLN A 16 -13.04 4.32 -12.52
N ALA A 17 -13.19 3.02 -12.77
CA ALA A 17 -12.56 2.36 -13.90
C ALA A 17 -13.56 1.45 -14.60
N ASP A 18 -13.64 1.56 -15.93
CA ASP A 18 -14.49 0.70 -16.75
C ASP A 18 -13.86 -0.69 -16.93
N ARG A 19 -12.52 -0.74 -16.98
CA ARG A 19 -11.73 -1.97 -17.11
C ARG A 19 -10.88 -2.18 -15.87
N ALA A 20 -11.47 -2.80 -14.86
CA ALA A 20 -10.80 -3.12 -13.61
C ALA A 20 -10.61 -4.63 -13.41
N VAL A 21 -9.52 -5.00 -12.73
CA VAL A 21 -9.31 -6.38 -12.27
C VAL A 21 -9.40 -6.43 -10.74
N LEU A 22 -10.32 -7.24 -10.23
CA LEU A 22 -10.50 -7.45 -8.80
C LEU A 22 -9.73 -8.70 -8.37
N LEU A 23 -8.43 -8.57 -8.07
CA LEU A 23 -7.58 -9.70 -7.66
C LEU A 23 -7.93 -10.22 -6.26
N ASN A 24 -8.79 -9.54 -5.52
CA ASN A 24 -9.40 -10.03 -4.28
C ASN A 24 -10.61 -10.96 -4.50
N ASN A 25 -11.02 -11.21 -5.75
CA ASN A 25 -12.09 -12.15 -6.05
C ASN A 25 -11.64 -13.61 -5.77
N PRO A 26 -12.51 -14.47 -5.21
CA PRO A 26 -12.16 -15.88 -4.92
C PRO A 26 -11.63 -16.69 -6.11
N LYS A 27 -11.94 -16.29 -7.34
CA LYS A 27 -11.35 -16.91 -8.56
C LYS A 27 -9.83 -16.84 -8.58
N PHE A 28 -9.23 -15.90 -7.86
CA PHE A 28 -7.78 -15.72 -7.75
C PHE A 28 -7.18 -16.32 -6.48
N ASP A 29 -7.95 -17.06 -5.67
CA ASP A 29 -7.46 -17.66 -4.41
C ASP A 29 -6.21 -18.52 -4.62
N HIS A 30 -6.19 -19.26 -5.72
CA HIS A 30 -5.07 -20.14 -6.12
C HIS A 30 -3.75 -19.39 -6.39
N ILE A 31 -3.77 -18.07 -6.58
CA ILE A 31 -2.56 -17.24 -6.79
C ILE A 31 -2.27 -16.27 -5.64
N GLN A 32 -3.07 -16.25 -4.56
CA GLN A 32 -2.93 -15.25 -3.49
C GLN A 32 -1.58 -15.29 -2.78
N SER A 33 -0.96 -16.47 -2.66
CA SER A 33 0.38 -16.60 -2.07
C SER A 33 1.45 -15.91 -2.91
N ARG A 34 1.32 -15.96 -4.24
CA ARG A 34 2.23 -15.31 -5.19
C ARG A 34 1.96 -13.81 -5.31
N LEU A 35 0.69 -13.40 -5.21
CA LEU A 35 0.31 -11.98 -5.18
C LEU A 35 0.83 -11.25 -3.95
N ARG A 36 0.99 -11.96 -2.83
CA ARG A 36 1.39 -11.42 -1.53
C ARG A 36 2.79 -11.84 -1.09
N HIS A 37 3.65 -12.25 -2.02
CA HIS A 37 5.01 -12.59 -1.66
C HIS A 37 5.75 -11.35 -1.12
N LEU A 38 6.38 -11.47 0.04
CA LEU A 38 6.96 -10.33 0.78
C LEU A 38 8.28 -9.77 0.19
N SER A 39 8.80 -10.38 -0.88
CA SER A 39 10.16 -10.11 -1.39
C SER A 39 10.40 -10.54 -2.84
N ASP A 40 9.69 -11.56 -3.36
CA ASP A 40 9.72 -11.92 -4.78
C ASP A 40 8.55 -11.25 -5.52
N TYR A 41 8.88 -10.21 -6.27
CA TYR A 41 7.91 -9.44 -7.05
C TYR A 41 7.83 -9.90 -8.51
N THR A 42 8.54 -10.95 -8.91
CA THR A 42 8.61 -11.40 -10.31
C THR A 42 7.21 -11.68 -10.86
N PHE A 43 6.39 -12.40 -10.10
CA PHE A 43 5.03 -12.73 -10.53
C PHE A 43 4.14 -11.49 -10.65
N THR A 44 4.16 -10.59 -9.66
CA THR A 44 3.29 -9.40 -9.65
C THR A 44 3.73 -8.37 -10.68
N GLN A 45 5.02 -8.21 -10.92
CA GLN A 45 5.56 -7.37 -12.00
C GLN A 45 5.13 -7.91 -13.37
N GLN A 46 5.30 -9.22 -13.61
CA GLN A 46 4.83 -9.83 -14.86
C GLN A 46 3.32 -9.67 -15.02
N LEU A 47 2.53 -9.97 -13.99
CA LEU A 47 1.08 -9.81 -14.02
C LEU A 47 0.69 -8.35 -14.33
N GLY A 48 1.34 -7.38 -13.68
CA GLY A 48 1.15 -5.96 -13.94
C GLY A 48 1.47 -5.55 -15.38
N SER A 49 2.56 -6.07 -15.95
CA SER A 49 2.89 -5.86 -17.36
C SER A 49 1.81 -6.40 -18.30
N HIS A 50 1.30 -7.62 -18.04
CA HIS A 50 0.22 -8.21 -18.84
C HIS A 50 -1.09 -7.42 -18.70
N MET A 51 -1.48 -7.05 -17.48
CA MET A 51 -2.68 -6.24 -17.24
C MET A 51 -2.61 -4.91 -17.99
N ARG A 52 -1.46 -4.23 -17.95
CA ARG A 52 -1.26 -2.99 -18.71
C ARG A 52 -1.33 -3.22 -20.22
N ALA A 53 -0.72 -4.30 -20.74
CA ALA A 53 -0.73 -4.63 -22.16
C ALA A 53 -2.14 -4.91 -22.72
N VAL A 54 -3.04 -5.49 -21.91
CA VAL A 54 -4.44 -5.75 -22.31
C VAL A 54 -5.39 -4.59 -21.98
N GLY A 55 -4.87 -3.46 -21.51
CA GLY A 55 -5.63 -2.24 -21.28
C GLY A 55 -6.42 -2.20 -19.97
N VAL A 56 -6.03 -2.95 -18.94
CA VAL A 56 -6.56 -2.75 -17.58
C VAL A 56 -6.22 -1.33 -17.13
N GLN A 57 -7.21 -0.64 -16.58
CA GLN A 57 -7.06 0.74 -16.11
C GLN A 57 -6.72 0.81 -14.62
N ALA A 58 -7.34 -0.04 -13.81
CA ALA A 58 -7.09 -0.14 -12.38
C ALA A 58 -7.28 -1.58 -11.87
N PHE A 59 -6.77 -1.89 -10.68
CA PHE A 59 -6.95 -3.19 -10.06
C PHE A 59 -6.94 -3.10 -8.54
N LEU A 60 -7.66 -4.02 -7.88
CA LEU A 60 -7.64 -4.17 -6.43
C LEU A 60 -6.91 -5.46 -6.06
N PHE A 61 -6.14 -5.44 -4.98
CA PHE A 61 -5.39 -6.59 -4.48
C PHE A 61 -5.22 -6.53 -2.98
N TYR A 62 -5.05 -7.68 -2.33
CA TYR A 62 -4.73 -7.73 -0.91
C TYR A 62 -3.31 -7.23 -0.66
N SER A 63 -3.12 -6.47 0.42
CA SER A 63 -1.81 -6.07 0.90
C SER A 63 -0.98 -7.31 1.24
N ALA A 64 0.30 -7.28 0.87
CA ALA A 64 1.24 -8.32 1.25
C ALA A 64 1.65 -8.23 2.73
N ARG A 65 1.51 -7.04 3.34
CA ARG A 65 2.09 -6.74 4.67
C ARG A 65 1.05 -6.46 5.74
N ASP A 66 -0.20 -6.22 5.37
CA ASP A 66 -1.25 -5.98 6.34
C ASP A 66 -1.73 -7.32 6.94
N PRO A 67 -1.57 -7.55 8.26
CA PRO A 67 -2.05 -8.76 8.91
C PRO A 67 -3.56 -8.99 8.76
N ASP A 68 -4.33 -7.90 8.61
CA ASP A 68 -5.78 -7.95 8.48
C ASP A 68 -6.24 -8.12 7.02
N ASN A 69 -5.30 -8.26 6.08
CA ASN A 69 -5.56 -8.39 4.65
C ASN A 69 -6.35 -7.20 4.08
N GLY A 70 -5.96 -5.97 4.43
CA GLY A 70 -6.48 -4.77 3.79
C GLY A 70 -6.27 -4.77 2.27
N LEU A 71 -7.11 -4.01 1.58
CA LEU A 71 -7.08 -3.88 0.13
C LEU A 71 -6.26 -2.67 -0.29
N ASN A 72 -5.44 -2.88 -1.31
CA ASN A 72 -4.75 -1.85 -2.05
C ASN A 72 -5.38 -1.67 -3.44
N ALA A 73 -5.24 -0.47 -3.99
CA ALA A 73 -5.58 -0.16 -5.37
C ALA A 73 -4.31 0.16 -6.17
N GLY A 74 -4.19 -0.43 -7.35
CA GLY A 74 -3.21 -0.04 -8.35
C GLY A 74 -3.91 0.62 -9.53
N VAL A 75 -3.34 1.72 -10.04
CA VAL A 75 -3.92 2.51 -11.14
C VAL A 75 -2.88 2.63 -12.25
N PHE A 76 -3.25 2.20 -13.46
CA PHE A 76 -2.43 2.33 -14.66
C PHE A 76 -2.83 3.51 -15.54
N ASP A 77 -4.12 3.89 -15.51
CA ASP A 77 -4.66 4.98 -16.29
C ASP A 77 -5.14 6.10 -15.35
N PRO A 78 -4.52 7.30 -15.37
CA PRO A 78 -4.89 8.39 -14.48
C PRO A 78 -6.31 8.93 -14.75
N SER A 79 -6.93 8.64 -15.91
CA SER A 79 -8.34 8.98 -16.15
C SER A 79 -9.30 8.26 -15.20
N CYS A 80 -8.82 7.26 -14.43
CA CYS A 80 -9.61 6.63 -13.39
C CYS A 80 -9.90 7.54 -12.20
N PHE A 81 -9.10 8.59 -11.99
CA PHE A 81 -9.36 9.56 -10.93
C PHE A 81 -10.50 10.49 -11.37
N THR A 82 -11.59 10.51 -10.61
CA THR A 82 -12.78 11.31 -10.97
C THR A 82 -12.72 12.74 -10.41
N GLY A 83 -11.84 12.98 -9.43
CA GLY A 83 -11.56 14.30 -8.87
C GLY A 83 -10.28 14.91 -9.43
N GLN A 84 -10.25 16.23 -9.55
CA GLN A 84 -9.04 16.98 -9.93
C GLN A 84 -8.12 17.25 -8.74
N GLU A 85 -8.63 17.11 -7.51
CA GLU A 85 -7.89 17.36 -6.27
C GLU A 85 -8.06 16.20 -5.29
N PRO A 86 -7.03 15.89 -4.50
CA PRO A 86 -7.15 14.96 -3.38
C PRO A 86 -8.16 15.48 -2.35
N ARG A 87 -8.77 14.57 -1.59
CA ARG A 87 -9.77 14.90 -0.57
C ARG A 87 -9.29 14.49 0.81
N GLY A 88 -9.75 15.23 1.82
CA GLY A 88 -9.54 14.86 3.22
C GLY A 88 -8.07 14.79 3.61
N GLU A 89 -7.25 15.67 3.04
CA GLU A 89 -5.83 15.79 3.37
C GLU A 89 -5.63 16.00 4.87
N ARG A 90 -4.71 15.24 5.45
CA ARG A 90 -4.36 15.29 6.86
C ARG A 90 -2.88 15.10 7.03
N GLU A 91 -2.29 15.94 7.87
CA GLU A 91 -0.92 15.75 8.33
C GLU A 91 -0.85 14.63 9.37
N TRP A 92 0.18 13.82 9.22
CA TRP A 92 0.58 12.77 10.15
C TRP A 92 2.03 12.98 10.53
N PHE A 93 2.25 13.08 11.84
CA PHE A 93 3.56 13.20 12.44
C PHE A 93 4.10 11.80 12.66
N CYS A 94 5.26 11.53 12.08
CA CYS A 94 5.94 10.26 12.13
C CYS A 94 7.11 10.36 13.10
N GLN A 95 7.08 9.49 14.11
CA GLN A 95 8.15 9.32 15.08
C GLN A 95 8.75 7.92 14.93
N VAL A 96 10.08 7.86 14.79
CA VAL A 96 10.83 6.62 14.73
C VAL A 96 11.45 6.34 16.10
N ASP A 97 11.14 5.18 16.68
CA ASP A 97 11.83 4.66 17.85
C ASP A 97 12.78 3.53 17.42
N GLN A 98 14.06 3.89 17.28
CA GLN A 98 15.10 2.94 16.90
C GLN A 98 15.35 1.88 17.97
N SER A 99 15.08 2.17 19.24
CA SER A 99 15.30 1.22 20.34
C SER A 99 14.21 0.16 20.39
N ALA A 100 12.99 0.53 20.02
CA ALA A 100 11.84 -0.37 19.93
C ALA A 100 11.70 -1.06 18.56
N ASP A 101 12.46 -0.64 17.54
CA ASP A 101 12.30 -1.07 16.14
C ASP A 101 10.88 -0.77 15.62
N GLU A 102 10.35 0.40 15.97
CA GLU A 102 8.96 0.82 15.74
C GLU A 102 8.85 2.21 15.11
N ILE A 103 7.75 2.43 14.39
CA ILE A 103 7.32 3.72 13.87
C ILE A 103 5.92 4.01 14.39
N THR A 104 5.71 5.21 14.90
CA THR A 104 4.39 5.72 15.29
C THR A 104 4.00 6.89 14.40
N PHE A 105 2.81 6.80 13.80
CA PHE A 105 2.14 7.90 13.14
C PHE A 105 1.09 8.49 14.07
N TYR A 106 1.04 9.81 14.17
CA TYR A 106 0.05 10.55 14.95
C TYR A 106 -0.61 11.64 14.11
N CYS A 107 -1.94 11.71 14.12
CA CYS A 107 -2.70 12.74 13.43
C CYS A 107 -3.29 13.73 14.46
N PRO A 108 -2.76 14.97 14.60
CA PRO A 108 -3.26 15.92 15.59
C PRO A 108 -4.72 16.31 15.37
N ALA A 109 -5.14 16.43 14.11
CA ALA A 109 -6.50 16.85 13.74
C ALA A 109 -7.57 15.88 14.26
N THR A 110 -7.25 14.59 14.36
CA THR A 110 -8.18 13.54 14.81
C THR A 110 -7.80 12.88 16.12
N LYS A 111 -6.60 13.17 16.63
CA LYS A 111 -5.96 12.49 17.77
C LYS A 111 -5.82 10.98 17.58
N GLN A 112 -5.85 10.50 16.32
CA GLN A 112 -5.60 9.11 15.99
C GLN A 112 -4.10 8.82 15.98
N SER A 113 -3.75 7.58 16.30
CA SER A 113 -2.38 7.08 16.15
C SER A 113 -2.39 5.68 15.53
N ALA A 114 -1.33 5.37 14.81
CA ALA A 114 -1.06 4.04 14.26
C ALA A 114 0.40 3.68 14.51
N GLN A 115 0.63 2.44 14.92
CA GLN A 115 1.96 1.94 15.25
C GLN A 115 2.32 0.77 14.35
N PHE A 116 3.56 0.75 13.89
CA PHE A 116 4.06 -0.26 12.98
C PHE A 116 5.44 -0.72 13.45
N SER A 117 5.56 -2.02 13.76
CA SER A 117 6.85 -2.64 14.02
C SER A 117 7.58 -2.89 12.71
N ALA A 118 8.86 -2.54 12.64
CA ALA A 118 9.72 -2.86 11.50
C ALA A 118 9.85 -4.38 11.29
N GLY A 119 9.60 -5.19 12.32
CA GLY A 119 9.53 -6.65 12.23
C GLY A 119 8.53 -7.15 11.17
N LEU A 120 7.40 -6.45 11.00
CA LEU A 120 6.38 -6.76 9.98
C LEU A 120 6.91 -6.58 8.54
N TYR A 121 7.96 -5.78 8.37
CA TYR A 121 8.50 -5.41 7.08
C TYR A 121 9.74 -6.24 6.69
N ARG A 122 10.37 -6.91 7.66
CA ARG A 122 11.56 -7.74 7.46
C ARG A 122 11.21 -9.13 6.90
N VAL A 123 12.05 -9.64 6.01
CA VAL A 123 12.05 -11.03 5.53
C VAL A 123 13.37 -11.66 5.95
N ASN A 124 13.31 -12.76 6.71
CA ASN A 124 14.49 -13.39 7.32
C ASN A 124 15.37 -12.39 8.11
N GLY A 125 14.73 -11.47 8.85
CA GLY A 125 15.41 -10.47 9.69
C GLY A 125 15.94 -9.23 8.96
N VAL A 126 15.86 -9.19 7.62
CA VAL A 126 16.38 -8.10 6.80
C VAL A 126 15.24 -7.40 6.06
N LEU A 127 15.32 -6.07 5.92
CA LEU A 127 14.39 -5.35 5.04
C LEU A 127 14.68 -5.74 3.58
N PRO A 128 13.70 -6.31 2.86
CA PRO A 128 13.91 -6.68 1.46
C PRO A 128 14.16 -5.42 0.61
N LYS A 129 14.88 -5.58 -0.49
CA LYS A 129 15.05 -4.48 -1.46
C LYS A 129 13.68 -4.07 -2.00
N PRO A 130 13.44 -2.77 -2.24
CA PRO A 130 12.23 -2.33 -2.92
C PRO A 130 12.14 -2.97 -4.31
N ALA A 131 10.90 -3.22 -4.74
CA ALA A 131 10.54 -3.82 -6.03
C ALA A 131 10.77 -2.86 -7.21
#